data_AF-A0A2B7WJF4-F1
#
_entry.id   AF-A0A2B7WJF4-F1
#
_cell.length_a   1.000
_cell.length_b   1.000
_cell.length_c   1.000
_cell.angle_alpha   90.00
_cell.angle_beta   90.00
_cell.angle_gamma   90.00
#
_symmetry.space_group_name_H-M   'P 1'
#
loop_
_entity.id
_entity.type
_entity.pdbx_description
1 polymer ?
#
loop_
_entity_poly.entity_id
_entity_poly.type
_entity_poly.pdbx_seq_one_letter_code
_entity_poly.pdbx_strand_id
1 'polypeptide(L)'
;MKLATLFRSTYFIVTAIATPFTQSEHVDVDVNVPNQSLNSANVNLQQIMFAPPYNWKPKLQLFEAVEMTYDYPSARPSVEFSYFLKLECNRISSCKSIAGVRQNNDWIGWIFNISINREDFIRDYRYSDSFAFTT
;
A
#
# COMPACT_ATOMS: atom_id res chain seq x y z
N MET A 1 6.98 -36.78 50.17
CA MET A 1 5.53 -36.92 49.88
C MET A 1 5.26 -36.09 48.62
N LYS A 2 5.22 -36.70 47.43
CA LYS A 2 4.07 -37.25 46.67
C LYS A 2 2.93 -36.25 46.37
N LEU A 3 2.79 -35.98 45.06
CA LEU A 3 1.63 -35.62 44.21
C LEU A 3 0.67 -34.48 44.61
N ALA A 4 0.49 -33.54 43.67
CA ALA A 4 -0.82 -33.31 43.02
C ALA A 4 -0.66 -32.53 41.70
N THR A 5 -0.83 -33.22 40.58
CA THR A 5 -1.06 -32.68 39.23
C THR A 5 -2.54 -32.28 39.11
N LEU A 6 -2.87 -31.18 38.43
CA LEU A 6 -4.19 -31.03 37.78
C LEU A 6 -4.10 -30.12 36.55
N PHE A 7 -4.43 -30.73 35.41
CA PHE A 7 -4.63 -30.13 34.09
C PHE A 7 -5.90 -29.27 34.05
N ARG A 8 -5.89 -28.15 33.31
CA ARG A 8 -7.07 -27.65 32.59
C ARG A 8 -6.65 -27.09 31.23
N SER A 9 -6.79 -27.94 30.22
CA SER A 9 -6.88 -27.58 28.80
C SER A 9 -8.36 -27.32 28.49
N THR A 10 -8.67 -26.19 27.88
CA THR A 10 -9.94 -25.96 27.19
C THR A 10 -9.66 -25.39 25.82
N TYR A 11 -9.69 -26.29 24.85
CA TYR A 11 -9.84 -26.01 23.42
C TYR A 11 -11.19 -25.31 23.22
N PHE A 12 -11.17 -24.11 22.61
CA PHE A 12 -12.38 -23.52 22.05
C PHE A 12 -12.51 -23.97 20.59
N ILE A 13 -13.70 -24.49 20.31
CA ILE A 13 -14.12 -25.17 19.09
C ILE A 13 -14.28 -24.15 17.95
N VAL A 14 -13.72 -24.48 16.78
CA VAL A 14 -14.06 -23.87 15.50
C VAL A 14 -15.43 -24.41 15.08
N THR A 15 -16.40 -23.54 14.88
CA THR A 15 -17.64 -23.86 14.13
C THR A 15 -17.76 -22.92 12.95
N ALA A 16 -17.55 -23.49 11.76
CA ALA A 16 -17.91 -22.90 10.49
C ALA A 16 -19.43 -22.75 10.41
N ILE A 17 -19.91 -21.56 10.07
CA ILE A 17 -21.30 -21.34 9.67
C ILE A 17 -21.25 -21.09 8.17
N ALA A 18 -21.48 -22.15 7.40
CA ALA A 18 -21.92 -22.03 6.02
C ALA A 18 -23.44 -21.90 6.06
N THR A 19 -23.99 -20.81 5.54
CA THR A 19 -25.42 -20.73 5.18
C THR A 19 -25.57 -20.51 3.67
N PRO A 20 -26.56 -21.16 3.04
CA PRO A 20 -26.69 -21.26 1.60
C PRO A 20 -27.36 -20.03 0.98
N PHE A 21 -27.15 -19.91 -0.32
CA PHE A 21 -27.80 -19.00 -1.26
C PHE A 21 -29.33 -18.94 -1.08
N THR A 22 -29.85 -17.72 -0.94
CA THR A 22 -31.22 -17.36 -1.33
C THR A 22 -31.14 -16.31 -2.43
N GLN A 23 -31.51 -16.76 -3.63
CA GLN A 23 -31.80 -16.00 -4.83
C GLN A 23 -32.90 -14.97 -4.54
N SER A 24 -32.58 -13.68 -4.70
CA SER A 24 -33.58 -12.60 -4.72
C SER A 24 -33.70 -12.08 -6.14
N GLU A 25 -34.95 -11.88 -6.55
CA GLU A 25 -35.42 -11.59 -7.90
C GLU A 25 -34.67 -10.47 -8.62
N HIS A 26 -34.47 -10.70 -9.92
CA HIS A 26 -34.04 -9.73 -10.92
C HIS A 26 -35.10 -8.62 -11.00
N VAL A 27 -34.78 -7.44 -10.48
CA VAL A 27 -35.48 -6.20 -10.84
C VAL A 27 -34.52 -5.41 -11.69
N ASP A 28 -34.68 -5.52 -13.02
CA ASP A 28 -34.09 -4.61 -13.99
C ASP A 28 -34.62 -3.20 -13.74
N VAL A 29 -33.84 -2.39 -13.03
CA VAL A 29 -33.95 -0.94 -13.11
C VAL A 29 -32.78 -0.47 -13.96
N ASP A 30 -33.06 -0.30 -15.25
CA ASP A 30 -32.21 0.42 -16.20
C ASP A 30 -32.17 1.90 -15.79
N VAL A 31 -31.31 2.21 -14.81
CA VAL A 31 -30.93 3.59 -14.51
C VAL A 31 -29.76 3.91 -15.42
N ASN A 32 -30.09 4.57 -16.53
CA ASN A 32 -29.13 5.23 -17.40
C ASN A 32 -28.42 6.34 -16.60
N VAL A 33 -27.33 5.97 -15.90
CA VAL A 33 -26.42 6.90 -15.22
C VAL A 33 -25.31 7.28 -16.21
N PRO A 34 -25.28 8.52 -16.74
CA PRO A 34 -24.16 8.98 -17.54
C PRO A 34 -23.01 9.36 -16.60
N ASN A 35 -22.32 8.35 -16.09
CA ASN A 35 -20.94 8.47 -15.62
C ASN A 35 -20.42 7.05 -15.37
N GLN A 36 -19.85 6.43 -16.40
CA GLN A 36 -18.98 5.28 -16.23
C GLN A 36 -17.95 5.63 -15.16
N SER A 37 -18.06 4.98 -14.01
CA SER A 37 -16.95 4.83 -13.07
C SER A 37 -15.72 4.49 -13.88
N LEU A 38 -14.67 5.32 -13.80
CA LEU A 38 -13.34 4.92 -14.22
C LEU A 38 -13.10 3.54 -13.60
N ASN A 39 -13.04 2.50 -14.42
CA ASN A 39 -12.49 1.22 -13.98
C ASN A 39 -11.03 1.52 -13.67
N SER A 40 -10.73 1.86 -12.41
CA SER A 40 -9.37 1.92 -11.92
C SER A 40 -8.80 0.52 -12.06
N ALA A 41 -8.07 0.30 -13.15
CA ALA A 41 -7.25 -0.89 -13.27
C ALA A 41 -6.35 -0.89 -12.03
N ASN A 42 -6.50 -1.88 -11.15
CA ASN A 42 -5.64 -2.04 -10.00
C ASN A 42 -4.20 -2.11 -10.52
N VAL A 43 -3.42 -1.04 -10.31
CA VAL A 43 -2.06 -0.97 -10.81
C VAL A 43 -1.24 -2.00 -10.05
N ASN A 44 -0.67 -2.95 -10.80
CA ASN A 44 0.16 -4.00 -10.22
C ASN A 44 1.56 -3.42 -9.98
N LEU A 45 1.83 -3.02 -8.75
CA LEU A 45 3.11 -2.45 -8.34
C LEU A 45 3.96 -3.50 -7.62
N GLN A 46 5.18 -3.69 -8.09
CA GLN A 46 6.20 -4.55 -7.50
C GLN A 46 7.17 -3.72 -6.66
N GLN A 47 7.59 -4.27 -5.52
CA GLN A 47 8.51 -3.57 -4.62
C GLN A 47 9.93 -3.55 -5.20
N ILE A 48 10.56 -2.37 -5.17
CA ILE A 48 12.00 -2.23 -5.44
C ILE A 48 12.75 -2.54 -4.15
N MET A 49 13.62 -3.55 -4.21
CA MET A 49 14.40 -3.98 -3.04
C MET A 49 15.53 -3.00 -2.74
N PHE A 50 15.50 -2.40 -1.55
CA PHE A 50 16.57 -1.55 -1.04
C PHE A 50 17.43 -2.31 -0.03
N ALA A 51 18.76 -2.22 -0.16
CA ALA A 51 19.67 -2.73 0.86
C ALA A 51 19.66 -1.80 2.09
N PRO A 52 19.65 -2.34 3.32
CA PRO A 52 19.81 -1.55 4.54
C PRO A 52 21.09 -0.70 4.56
N PRO A 53 21.12 0.42 5.31
CA PRO A 53 19.97 1.09 5.91
C PRO A 53 18.97 1.57 4.84
N TYR A 54 17.69 1.62 5.18
CA TYR A 54 16.60 2.01 4.27
C TYR A 54 16.49 3.53 4.13
N ASN A 55 17.61 4.21 3.88
CA ASN A 55 17.65 5.68 3.79
C ASN A 55 17.81 6.16 2.33
N TRP A 56 17.03 5.57 1.43
CA TRP A 56 17.10 5.83 -0.01
C TRP A 56 16.09 6.89 -0.41
N LYS A 57 16.54 7.90 -1.16
CA LYS A 57 15.68 8.95 -1.70
C LYS A 57 15.75 9.00 -3.22
N PRO A 58 14.72 9.53 -3.90
CA PRO A 58 14.78 9.84 -5.32
C PRO A 58 15.96 10.76 -5.67
N LYS A 59 16.63 10.47 -6.79
CA LYS A 59 17.54 11.43 -7.44
C LYS A 59 16.76 12.65 -7.93
N LEU A 60 17.45 13.78 -8.08
CA LEU A 60 16.82 15.03 -8.50
C LEU A 60 16.07 14.91 -9.83
N GLN A 61 16.61 14.12 -10.77
CA GLN A 61 16.01 13.86 -12.09
C GLN A 61 14.61 13.23 -12.01
N LEU A 62 14.29 12.48 -10.95
CA LEU A 62 12.96 11.86 -10.81
C LEU A 62 11.87 12.89 -10.51
N PHE A 63 12.21 14.06 -9.97
CA PHE A 63 11.21 15.07 -9.60
C PHE A 63 10.53 15.71 -10.82
N GLU A 64 11.14 15.63 -12.00
CA GLU A 64 10.51 16.07 -13.26
C GLU A 64 9.35 15.16 -13.68
N ALA A 65 9.33 13.92 -13.20
CA ALA A 65 8.32 12.92 -13.51
C ALA A 65 7.29 12.71 -12.36
N VAL A 66 7.34 13.55 -11.34
CA VAL A 66 6.39 13.52 -10.22
C VAL A 66 5.06 14.09 -10.69
N GLU A 67 4.02 13.29 -10.56
CA GLU A 67 2.66 13.69 -10.85
C GLU A 67 1.97 14.25 -9.61
N MET A 68 2.22 13.65 -8.44
CA MET A 68 1.67 14.11 -7.17
C MET A 68 2.64 13.87 -6.00
N THR A 69 2.64 14.79 -5.03
CA THR A 69 3.41 14.69 -3.79
C THR A 69 2.46 14.72 -2.60
N TYR A 70 2.76 13.92 -1.58
CA TYR A 70 2.00 13.85 -0.34
C TYR A 70 2.92 14.02 0.86
N ASP A 71 2.56 14.96 1.73
CA ASP A 71 3.12 15.08 3.07
C ASP A 71 2.13 14.47 4.06
N TYR A 72 2.56 13.43 4.76
CA TYR A 72 1.70 12.68 5.67
C TYR A 72 2.29 12.76 7.08
N PRO A 73 1.75 13.66 7.94
CA PRO A 73 2.35 14.06 9.21
C PRO A 73 2.17 13.02 10.33
N SER A 74 2.23 11.74 9.99
CA SER A 74 1.89 10.67 10.92
C SER A 74 3.07 9.74 11.16
N ALA A 75 3.24 9.33 12.41
CA ALA A 75 4.23 8.33 12.81
C ALA A 75 3.88 6.90 12.36
N ARG A 76 3.08 6.74 11.30
CA ARG A 76 2.56 5.45 10.83
C ARG A 76 3.67 4.57 10.25
N PRO A 77 3.48 3.25 10.23
CA PRO A 77 4.38 2.32 9.56
C PRO A 77 4.46 2.59 8.05
N SER A 78 5.60 2.24 7.43
CA SER A 78 5.81 2.35 5.97
C SER A 78 4.77 1.57 5.16
N VAL A 79 4.29 0.45 5.69
CA VAL A 79 3.25 -0.39 5.06
C VAL A 79 1.93 0.38 4.91
N GLU A 80 1.51 1.14 5.93
CA GLU A 80 0.26 1.91 5.85
C GLU A 80 0.38 3.06 4.85
N PHE A 81 1.51 3.78 4.87
CA PHE A 81 1.71 4.91 3.96
C PHE A 81 1.90 4.47 2.50
N SER A 82 2.63 3.39 2.24
CA SER A 82 2.74 2.81 0.90
C SER A 82 1.41 2.32 0.36
N TYR A 83 0.55 1.74 1.21
CA TYR A 83 -0.80 1.36 0.83
C TYR A 83 -1.66 2.58 0.47
N PHE A 84 -1.59 3.66 1.25
CA PHE A 84 -2.23 4.93 0.91
C PHE A 84 -1.78 5.45 -0.47
N LEU A 85 -0.47 5.53 -0.72
CA LEU A 85 0.05 5.97 -2.03
C LEU A 85 -0.40 5.06 -3.18
N LYS A 86 -0.51 3.75 -2.94
CA LYS A 86 -1.05 2.81 -3.94
C LYS A 86 -2.51 3.10 -4.27
N LEU A 87 -3.34 3.39 -3.27
CA LEU A 87 -4.74 3.76 -3.50
C LEU A 87 -4.88 5.04 -4.31
N GLU A 88 -4.04 6.03 -4.02
CA GLU A 88 -4.00 7.28 -4.79
C GLU A 88 -3.48 7.05 -6.22
N CYS A 89 -2.43 6.24 -6.38
CA CYS A 89 -1.91 5.83 -7.69
C CYS A 89 -2.97 5.16 -8.57
N ASN A 90 -3.82 4.30 -7.99
CA ASN A 90 -4.91 3.65 -8.73
C ASN A 90 -5.96 4.63 -9.30
N ARG A 91 -6.02 5.87 -8.78
CA ARG A 91 -6.92 6.92 -9.29
C ARG A 91 -6.29 7.73 -10.41
N ILE A 92 -5.00 7.57 -10.67
CA ILE A 92 -4.22 8.32 -11.63
C ILE A 92 -3.87 7.39 -12.81
N SER A 93 -4.44 7.66 -13.98
CA SER A 93 -4.29 6.80 -15.17
C SER A 93 -2.85 6.70 -15.68
N SER A 94 -2.04 7.73 -15.44
CA SER A 94 -0.62 7.79 -15.78
C SER A 94 0.30 7.20 -14.72
N CYS A 95 -0.21 6.79 -13.55
CA CYS A 95 0.64 6.29 -12.48
C CYS A 95 1.37 5.02 -12.90
N LYS A 96 2.69 5.00 -12.72
CA LYS A 96 3.54 3.83 -12.96
C LYS A 96 4.39 3.45 -11.76
N SER A 97 4.69 4.38 -10.87
CA SER A 97 5.50 4.09 -9.70
C SER A 97 5.13 4.97 -8.51
N ILE A 98 5.49 4.51 -7.32
CA ILE A 98 5.39 5.28 -6.09
C ILE A 98 6.69 5.15 -5.30
N ALA A 99 7.04 6.18 -4.55
CA ALA A 99 8.10 6.10 -3.55
C ALA A 99 7.76 6.92 -2.32
N GLY A 100 8.33 6.56 -1.19
CA GLY A 100 8.20 7.32 0.03
C GLY A 100 9.47 7.27 0.85
N VAL A 101 9.71 8.36 1.58
CA VAL A 101 10.81 8.49 2.54
C VAL A 101 10.28 9.02 3.87
N ARG A 102 10.97 8.67 4.95
CA ARG A 102 10.66 9.17 6.28
C ARG A 102 11.71 10.17 6.74
N GLN A 103 11.27 11.38 7.05
CA GLN A 103 12.11 12.47 7.56
C GLN A 103 11.48 13.03 8.83
N ASN A 104 12.25 13.14 9.92
CA ASN A 104 11.74 13.70 11.19
C ASN A 104 10.43 13.05 11.70
N ASN A 105 10.28 11.74 11.50
CA ASN A 105 9.08 10.93 11.76
C ASN A 105 7.89 11.11 10.80
N ASP A 106 7.95 12.10 9.91
CA ASP A 106 6.93 12.36 8.90
C ASP A 106 7.26 11.63 7.60
N TRP A 107 6.20 11.26 6.89
CA TRP A 107 6.32 10.61 5.59
C TRP A 107 6.15 11.64 4.47
N ILE A 108 7.05 11.56 3.49
CA ILE A 108 6.96 12.29 2.22
C ILE A 108 6.85 11.24 1.13
N GLY A 109 5.83 11.33 0.30
CA GLY A 109 5.52 10.36 -0.74
C GLY A 109 5.36 11.01 -2.11
N TRP A 110 5.69 10.26 -3.15
CA TRP A 110 5.60 10.69 -4.54
C TRP A 110 4.93 9.62 -5.39
N ILE A 111 4.11 10.07 -6.33
CA ILE A 111 3.56 9.29 -7.43
C ILE A 111 4.25 9.74 -8.71
N PHE A 112 4.77 8.78 -9.48
CA PHE A 112 5.49 9.02 -10.72
C PHE A 112 4.72 8.48 -11.92
N ASN A 113 4.80 9.19 -13.05
CA ASN A 113 4.23 8.76 -14.33
C ASN A 113 5.20 7.91 -15.19
N ILE A 114 6.37 7.59 -14.64
CA ILE A 114 7.39 6.72 -15.24
C ILE A 114 7.62 5.48 -14.37
N SER A 115 8.10 4.41 -14.98
CA SER A 115 8.68 3.29 -14.24
C SER A 115 10.01 3.73 -13.65
N ILE A 116 10.21 3.51 -12.36
CA ILE A 116 11.45 3.86 -11.64
C ILE A 116 12.19 2.58 -11.31
N ASN A 117 13.52 2.63 -11.32
CA ASN A 117 14.37 1.50 -11.01
C ASN A 117 15.19 1.77 -9.75
N ARG A 118 16.05 0.82 -9.40
CA ARG A 118 16.87 0.89 -8.20
C ARG A 118 17.92 2.00 -8.27
N GLU A 119 18.46 2.24 -9.46
CA GLU A 119 19.52 3.17 -9.79
C GLU A 119 19.06 4.62 -9.75
N ASP A 120 17.74 4.86 -9.79
CA ASP A 120 17.15 6.19 -9.66
C ASP A 120 17.15 6.74 -8.22
N PHE A 121 17.67 5.95 -7.28
CA PHE A 121 17.73 6.31 -5.85
C PHE A 121 19.17 6.44 -5.36
N ILE A 122 19.35 7.34 -4.40
CA ILE A 122 20.62 7.54 -3.69
C ILE A 122 20.40 7.49 -2.18
N ARG A 123 21.45 7.15 -1.43
CA ARG A 123 21.39 7.19 0.04
C ARG A 123 21.48 8.64 0.53
N ASP A 124 20.76 8.94 1.59
CA ASP A 124 20.83 10.22 2.29
C ASP A 124 20.48 10.03 3.77
N TYR A 125 21.41 10.38 4.65
CA TYR A 125 21.34 10.12 6.09
C TYR A 125 20.28 10.95 6.82
N ARG A 126 19.65 11.92 6.14
CA ARG A 126 18.52 12.69 6.70
C ARG A 126 17.23 11.87 6.79
N TYR A 127 17.15 10.77 6.05
CA TYR A 127 15.99 9.89 6.04
C TYR A 127 16.24 8.64 6.89
N SER A 128 15.22 8.21 7.63
CA SER A 128 15.29 7.05 8.51
C SER A 128 14.70 5.78 7.88
N ASP A 129 13.82 5.93 6.90
CA ASP A 129 13.15 4.83 6.23
C ASP A 129 12.77 5.22 4.79
N SER A 130 12.57 4.24 3.92
CA SER A 130 12.21 4.43 2.52
C SER A 130 11.60 3.18 1.91
N PHE A 131 10.75 3.39 0.92
CA PHE A 131 10.22 2.35 0.07
C PHE A 131 10.02 2.88 -1.35
N ALA A 132 9.96 1.97 -2.31
CA ALA A 132 9.56 2.28 -3.67
C ALA A 132 8.89 1.06 -4.30
N PHE A 133 7.92 1.33 -5.18
CA PHE A 133 7.25 0.32 -5.98
C PHE A 133 7.08 0.82 -7.42
N THR A 134 7.11 -0.10 -8.38
CA THR A 134 7.00 0.20 -9.80
C THR A 134 6.22 -0.89 -10.53
N THR A 135 5.57 -0.57 -11.65
CA THR A 135 4.90 -1.55 -12.54
C THR A 135 5.88 -2.41 -13.30
#